data_AF-A0A959GKL7-F1
#
_entry.id   AF-A0A959GKL7-F1
#
_cell.length_a   1.000
_cell.length_b   1.000
_cell.length_c   1.000
_cell.angle_alpha   90.00
_cell.angle_beta   90.00
_cell.angle_gamma   90.00
#
_symmetry.space_group_name_H-M   'P 1'
#
loop_
_entity.id
_entity.type
_entity.pdbx_description
1 polymer ?
#
loop_
_entity_poly.entity_id
_entity_poly.type
_entity_poly.pdbx_seq_one_letter_code
_entity_poly.pdbx_strand_id
1 'polypeptide(L)'
;SEYTPRGWMKTEKELLLFEQHLYLRQPGYGASYITGKYLVENALAEFARIKELKGEPFHIKDFFGRLNAMGNIPVALGHWEMTGDGGLIRDIVK
;
A
#
# COMPACT_ATOMS: atom_id res chain seq x y z
N SER A 1 14.08 -24.07 -4.79
CA SER A 1 14.55 -23.67 -3.45
C SER A 1 16.07 -23.57 -3.36
N GLU A 2 16.85 -24.59 -3.75
CA GLU A 2 18.33 -24.56 -3.67
C GLU A 2 18.99 -23.36 -4.38
N TYR A 3 18.39 -22.85 -5.46
CA TYR A 3 18.95 -21.74 -6.26
C TYR A 3 18.25 -20.38 -6.04
N THR A 4 17.24 -20.31 -5.18
CA THR A 4 16.60 -19.02 -4.87
C THR A 4 17.37 -18.35 -3.72
N PRO A 5 17.73 -17.05 -3.80
CA PRO A 5 18.67 -16.39 -2.88
C PRO A 5 18.39 -16.48 -1.38
N ARG A 6 17.18 -16.93 -0.98
CA ARG A 6 16.79 -17.11 0.42
C ARG A 6 15.99 -18.39 0.70
N GLY A 7 15.89 -19.31 -0.26
CA GLY A 7 15.08 -20.53 -0.11
C GLY A 7 13.56 -20.29 0.05
N TRP A 8 13.10 -19.06 -0.19
CA TRP A 8 11.71 -18.62 0.06
C TRP A 8 10.68 -19.18 -0.92
N MET A 9 11.13 -19.80 -2.02
CA MET A 9 10.27 -20.57 -2.90
C MET A 9 10.78 -22.00 -2.97
N LYS A 10 9.95 -22.94 -2.50
CA LYS A 10 9.94 -24.27 -3.12
C LYS A 10 9.47 -24.10 -4.55
N THR A 11 10.13 -24.77 -5.49
CA THR A 11 9.76 -24.67 -6.90
C THR A 11 8.47 -25.46 -7.11
N GLU A 12 7.33 -24.86 -6.78
CA GLU A 12 6.01 -25.40 -7.09
C GLU A 12 5.68 -25.01 -8.52
N LYS A 13 5.96 -25.92 -9.46
CA LYS A 13 5.87 -25.65 -10.90
C LYS A 13 4.47 -25.19 -11.30
N GLU A 14 3.45 -25.77 -10.69
CA GLU A 14 2.05 -25.46 -10.92
C GLU A 14 1.71 -24.03 -10.45
N LEU A 15 2.18 -23.63 -9.27
CA LEU A 15 1.97 -22.28 -8.73
C LEU A 15 2.67 -21.23 -9.60
N LEU A 16 3.92 -21.48 -9.98
CA LEU A 16 4.68 -20.58 -10.84
C LEU A 16 3.97 -20.32 -12.18
N LEU A 17 3.52 -21.38 -12.86
CA LEU A 17 2.81 -21.26 -14.13
C LEU A 17 1.47 -20.53 -13.95
N PHE A 18 0.75 -20.81 -12.85
CA PHE A 18 -0.49 -20.12 -12.52
C PHE A 18 -0.28 -18.62 -12.32
N GLU A 19 0.71 -18.19 -11.52
CA GLU A 19 1.01 -16.78 -11.28
C GLU A 19 1.42 -16.05 -12.56
N GLN A 20 2.24 -16.68 -13.41
CA GLN A 20 2.61 -16.12 -14.72
C GLN A 20 1.38 -15.87 -15.61
N HIS A 21 0.48 -16.86 -15.69
CA HIS A 21 -0.78 -16.68 -16.43
C HIS A 21 -1.69 -15.64 -15.79
N LEU A 22 -1.76 -15.56 -14.46
CA LEU A 22 -2.54 -14.55 -13.74
C LEU A 22 -2.06 -13.15 -14.09
N TYR A 23 -0.76 -12.89 -14.06
CA TYR A 23 -0.21 -11.57 -14.37
C TYR A 23 -0.38 -11.16 -15.84
N LEU A 24 -0.39 -12.12 -16.76
CA LEU A 24 -0.71 -11.87 -18.17
C LEU A 24 -2.20 -11.53 -18.39
N ARG A 25 -3.10 -12.16 -17.63
CA ARG A 25 -4.56 -11.93 -17.73
C ARG A 25 -5.04 -10.71 -16.93
N GLN A 26 -4.32 -10.35 -15.87
CA GLN A 26 -4.64 -9.25 -14.97
C GLN A 26 -3.43 -8.31 -14.83
N PRO A 27 -3.16 -7.47 -15.84
CA PRO A 27 -2.09 -6.49 -15.77
C PRO A 27 -2.23 -5.60 -14.54
N GLY A 28 -1.13 -5.43 -13.80
CA GLY A 28 -1.10 -4.60 -12.59
C GLY A 28 -1.48 -5.33 -11.29
N TYR A 29 -2.07 -6.53 -11.32
CA TYR A 29 -2.49 -7.25 -10.10
C TYR A 29 -1.32 -7.47 -9.14
N GLY A 30 -0.23 -8.09 -9.62
CA GLY A 30 0.95 -8.35 -8.77
C GLY A 30 1.63 -7.09 -8.26
N ALA A 31 1.77 -6.09 -9.13
CA ALA A 31 2.37 -4.80 -8.76
C ALA A 31 1.52 -4.03 -7.72
N SER A 32 0.19 -4.21 -7.75
CA SER A 32 -0.74 -3.48 -6.87
C SER A 32 -0.48 -3.73 -5.38
N TYR A 33 0.01 -4.92 -5.01
CA TYR A 33 0.39 -5.23 -3.63
C TYR A 33 1.57 -4.38 -3.15
N ILE A 34 2.57 -4.20 -4.01
CA ILE A 34 3.77 -3.44 -3.69
C ILE A 34 3.47 -1.95 -3.69
N THR A 35 2.78 -1.45 -4.72
CA THR A 35 2.42 -0.04 -4.81
C THR A 35 1.41 0.35 -3.73
N GLY A 36 0.43 -0.51 -3.44
CA GLY A 36 -0.54 -0.30 -2.36
C GLY A 36 0.15 -0.22 -1.00
N LYS A 37 1.06 -1.15 -0.68
CA LYS A 37 1.86 -1.10 0.55
C LYS A 37 2.63 0.21 0.66
N TYR A 38 3.33 0.61 -0.40
CA TYR A 38 4.11 1.85 -0.43
C TYR A 38 3.24 3.10 -0.19
N LEU A 39 2.05 3.17 -0.80
CA LEU A 39 1.12 4.28 -0.58
C LEU A 39 0.61 4.33 0.87
N VAL A 40 0.33 3.18 1.48
CA VAL A 40 -0.07 3.10 2.90
C VAL A 40 1.08 3.50 3.82
N GLU A 41 2.30 3.08 3.54
CA GLU A 41 3.51 3.47 4.29
C GLU A 41 3.73 4.98 4.24
N ASN A 42 3.58 5.60 3.08
CA ASN A 42 3.67 7.06 2.94
C ASN A 42 2.55 7.79 3.71
N ALA A 43 1.31 7.31 3.64
CA ALA A 43 0.20 7.88 4.40
C ALA A 43 0.40 7.77 5.92
N LEU A 44 0.97 6.66 6.38
CA LEU A 44 1.33 6.46 7.78
C LEU A 44 2.41 7.45 8.24
N ALA A 45 3.47 7.59 7.45
CA ALA A 45 4.56 8.51 7.75
C ALA A 45 4.07 9.96 7.84
N GLU A 46 3.23 10.38 6.89
CA GLU A 46 2.68 11.74 6.87
C GLU A 46 1.69 11.97 8.03
N PHE A 47 0.84 10.99 8.34
CA PHE A 47 -0.04 11.05 9.50
C PHE A 47 0.73 11.21 10.82
N ALA A 48 1.82 10.46 10.99
CA ALA A 48 2.70 10.57 12.16
C ALA A 48 3.38 11.95 12.24
N ARG A 49 3.90 12.45 11.10
CA ARG A 49 4.50 13.80 11.00
C ARG A 49 3.52 14.90 11.40
N ILE A 50 2.26 14.80 10.96
CA ILE A 50 1.20 15.77 11.32
C ILE A 50 0.91 15.73 12.82
N LYS A 51 0.88 14.54 13.44
CA LYS A 51 0.70 14.40 14.90
C LYS A 51 1.84 15.06 15.66
N GLU A 52 3.08 14.79 15.26
CA GLU A 52 4.28 15.40 15.84
C GLU A 52 4.24 16.93 15.77
N LEU A 53 3.93 17.50 14.60
CA LEU A 53 3.83 18.96 14.42
C LEU A 53 2.73 19.62 15.26
N LYS A 54 1.69 18.87 15.63
CA LYS A 54 0.60 19.35 16.50
C LYS A 54 0.90 19.15 17.99
N GLY A 55 2.02 18.51 18.34
CA GLY A 55 2.34 18.11 19.71
C GLY A 55 1.39 17.03 20.25
N GLU A 56 0.75 16.27 19.36
CA GLU A 56 -0.17 15.19 19.72
C GLU A 56 0.58 13.84 19.77
N PRO A 57 0.27 12.95 20.73
CA PRO A 57 0.85 11.62 20.74
C PRO A 57 0.39 10.83 19.51
N PHE A 58 1.33 10.14 18.86
CA PHE A 58 1.04 9.23 17.77
C PHE A 58 0.71 7.83 18.31
N HIS A 59 -0.47 7.30 17.96
CA HIS A 59 -0.83 5.90 18.17
C HIS A 59 -1.16 5.24 16.84
N ILE A 60 -0.50 4.11 16.55
CA ILE A 60 -0.73 3.35 15.33
C ILE A 60 -2.20 2.88 15.18
N LYS A 61 -2.89 2.67 16.31
CA LYS A 61 -4.30 2.31 16.35
C LYS A 61 -5.19 3.38 15.73
N ASP A 62 -4.87 4.66 15.92
CA ASP A 62 -5.67 5.78 15.40
C ASP A 62 -5.58 5.83 13.87
N PHE A 63 -4.37 5.57 13.31
CA PHE A 63 -4.17 5.48 11.87
C PHE A 63 -5.00 4.34 11.27
N PHE A 64 -4.85 3.11 11.74
CA PHE A 64 -5.61 1.98 11.21
C PHE A 64 -7.11 2.09 11.49
N GLY A 65 -7.50 2.71 12.60
CA GLY A 65 -8.90 3.01 12.91
C GLY A 65 -9.52 3.93 11.87
N ARG A 66 -8.86 5.04 11.52
CA ARG A 66 -9.30 5.94 10.45
C ARG A 66 -9.28 5.24 9.09
N LEU A 67 -8.19 4.53 8.77
CA LEU A 67 -8.05 3.80 7.50
C LEU A 67 -9.21 2.84 7.25
N ASN A 68 -9.53 2.03 8.26
CA ASN A 68 -10.62 1.05 8.17
C ASN A 68 -12.00 1.71 8.11
N ALA A 69 -12.20 2.83 8.81
CA ALA A 69 -13.48 3.55 8.82
C ALA A 69 -13.82 4.20 7.47
N MET A 70 -12.82 4.54 6.64
CA MET A 70 -13.02 5.12 5.30
C MET A 70 -13.47 4.09 4.26
N GLY A 71 -13.37 2.79 4.56
CA GLY A 71 -13.72 1.72 3.64
C GLY A 71 -12.69 1.50 2.52
N ASN A 72 -13.10 0.75 1.49
CA ASN A 72 -12.22 0.39 0.39
C ASN A 72 -12.24 1.45 -0.72
N ILE A 73 -11.47 2.51 -0.52
CA ILE A 73 -11.23 3.58 -1.51
C ILE A 73 -9.78 3.56 -1.98
N PRO A 74 -9.45 4.16 -3.14
CA PRO A 74 -8.07 4.40 -3.53
C PRO A 74 -7.24 5.02 -2.40
N VAL A 75 -6.07 4.43 -2.10
CA VAL A 75 -5.21 4.88 -0.99
C VAL A 75 -4.82 6.35 -1.12
N ALA A 76 -4.72 6.89 -2.34
CA ALA A 76 -4.47 8.32 -2.57
C ALA A 76 -5.61 9.23 -2.03
N LEU A 77 -6.87 8.78 -2.09
CA LEU A 77 -7.99 9.50 -1.49
C LEU A 77 -7.97 9.36 0.04
N GLY A 78 -7.66 8.17 0.55
CA GLY A 78 -7.48 7.95 1.99
C GLY A 78 -6.34 8.79 2.58
N HIS A 79 -5.23 8.94 1.85
CA HIS A 79 -4.14 9.85 2.19
C HIS A 79 -4.67 11.28 2.32
N TRP A 80 -5.36 11.78 1.30
CA TRP A 80 -5.92 13.14 1.31
C TRP A 80 -6.90 13.36 2.47
N GLU A 81 -7.81 12.44 2.73
CA GLU A 81 -8.76 12.49 3.86
C GLU A 81 -8.03 12.49 5.23
N MET A 82 -6.92 11.75 5.33
CA MET A 82 -6.17 11.64 6.58
C MET A 82 -5.28 12.86 6.86
N THR A 83 -4.68 13.44 5.83
CA THR A 83 -3.61 14.45 5.94
C THR A 83 -4.03 15.85 5.50
N GLY A 84 -5.08 15.96 4.69
CA GLY A 84 -5.48 17.19 4.00
C GLY A 84 -4.65 17.51 2.74
N ASP A 85 -3.61 16.73 2.43
CA ASP A 85 -2.78 16.94 1.25
C ASP A 85 -3.32 16.22 0.01
N GLY A 86 -3.92 17.00 -0.89
CA GLY A 86 -4.41 16.56 -2.20
C GLY A 86 -3.38 16.57 -3.33
N GLY A 87 -2.08 16.70 -3.05
CA GLY A 87 -1.01 16.74 -4.06
C GLY A 87 -1.05 15.56 -5.02
N LEU A 88 -1.09 14.35 -4.46
CA LEU A 88 -1.23 13.10 -5.22
C LEU A 88 -2.46 13.10 -6.14
N ILE A 89 -3.61 13.58 -5.68
CA ILE A 89 -4.83 13.64 -6.48
C ILE A 89 -4.69 14.64 -7.63
N ARG A 90 -4.10 15.82 -7.36
CA ARG A 90 -3.86 16.82 -8.40
C ARG A 90 -2.92 16.31 -9.50
N ASP A 91 -1.96 15.46 -9.15
CA ASP A 91 -1.05 14.88 -10.15
C ASP A 91 -1.69 13.75 -10.96
N ILE A 92 -2.65 13.01 -10.39
CA ILE A 92 -3.39 11.95 -11.09
C ILE A 92 -4.41 12.52 -12.09
N VAL A 93 -4.99 13.68 -11.80
CA VAL A 93 -6.10 14.27 -12.58
C VAL A 93 -5.61 15.22 -13.69
N LYS A 94 -4.31 15.55 -13.73
CA LYS A 94 -3.70 16.30 -14.83
C LYS A 94 -3.62 15.47 -16.11
#